data_AF-A0A2V6J8Z7-F1
#
_entry.id   AF-A0A2V6J8Z7-F1
#
_cell.length_a   1.000
_cell.length_b   1.000
_cell.length_c   1.000
_cell.angle_alpha   90.00
_cell.angle_beta   90.00
_cell.angle_gamma   90.00
#
_symmetry.space_group_name_H-M   'P 1'
#
loop_
_entity.id
_entity.type
_entity.pdbx_description
1 polymer ?
#
loop_
_entity_poly.entity_id
_entity_poly.type
_entity_poly.pdbx_seq_one_letter_code
_entity_poly.pdbx_strand_id
1 'polypeptide(L)'
;LDSHFTGEPEDAHRQWVVIDLGATKPINAIRIHWAAPYARQFRVEYWPGDDPMHLHPDDDDDWQPFARGNVNDGDGGDELIRLAERPRSVQFVRIVMSHSSRTGGQPSDDIRDRLGFAIREIELGNLDKGGRFHDRVRHGHDRHRQTVIYVSSTDPWHRAEDVDFSIEQPGLDFVFRSALTNNLPVLVPIGVLYDTPENAVAEIQYLLRRNYHLEGIEMGEEPDGQWASPEDYAALCTAVARQLASLNPNLKLGGPSLQNFEDQLLTWSDASGNRSWMNRFLKYIRRAGARFDFFSFEFYPFDNVCGDPAPHLLKIPKRLGAMMTSLRQDGVPSDIPWLMTEFGYSVFGGRPEVDIEGALFNADTVGAFLTLGGGKPYLYGYEPNYLQDELKCSWGNLMMLQLNRKSDQVNRLSTYYAAQLITKEWMQPVNESQEIFPITIHATNDGAHRVTRATNPKSLTAVTAYAVRRPDKQWALLAINKNPKRTAQLNVEFDLPGAKQPARFIGKVELIQFSRQQYAWHADGPNGHPIRSLPPTHFTHDGSSSFELPPYSLTVLRGNVAN
;
A
#
# COMPACT_ATOMS: atom_id res chain seq x y z
N LEU A 1 -13.96 -13.07 -13.50
CA LEU A 1 -15.09 -12.15 -13.86
C LEU A 1 -16.06 -12.82 -14.82
N ASP A 2 -17.35 -12.44 -14.83
CA ASP A 2 -18.32 -13.04 -15.76
C ASP A 2 -18.38 -12.31 -17.12
N SER A 3 -18.36 -13.09 -18.19
CA SER A 3 -18.54 -12.67 -19.59
C SER A 3 -19.74 -11.74 -19.84
N HIS A 4 -20.80 -11.82 -19.03
CA HIS A 4 -21.95 -10.93 -19.15
C HIS A 4 -21.56 -9.45 -19.00
N PHE A 5 -20.61 -9.15 -18.12
CA PHE A 5 -20.17 -7.78 -17.84
C PHE A 5 -18.92 -7.39 -18.65
N THR A 6 -18.02 -8.34 -18.90
CA THR A 6 -16.75 -8.05 -19.60
C THR A 6 -16.88 -8.13 -21.12
N GLY A 7 -17.83 -8.93 -21.63
CA GLY A 7 -17.90 -9.31 -23.05
C GLY A 7 -16.78 -10.24 -23.51
N GLU A 8 -15.91 -10.67 -22.59
CA GLU A 8 -14.82 -11.61 -22.87
C GLU A 8 -15.29 -13.07 -22.65
N PRO A 9 -14.62 -14.08 -23.28
CA PRO A 9 -14.91 -15.49 -23.03
C PRO A 9 -14.80 -15.86 -21.54
N GLU A 10 -15.61 -16.82 -21.07
CA GLU A 10 -15.60 -17.25 -19.65
C GLU A 10 -14.23 -17.74 -19.18
N ASP A 11 -13.44 -18.35 -20.07
CA ASP A 11 -12.10 -18.87 -19.74
C ASP A 11 -11.00 -17.81 -19.72
N ALA A 12 -11.30 -16.56 -20.12
CA ALA A 12 -10.39 -15.42 -20.05
C ALA A 12 -10.18 -14.93 -18.61
N HIS A 13 -11.21 -15.09 -17.76
CA HIS A 13 -11.24 -14.58 -16.39
C HIS A 13 -11.61 -15.68 -15.38
N ARG A 14 -10.76 -16.70 -15.31
CA ARG A 14 -10.98 -17.90 -14.48
C ARG A 14 -11.06 -17.51 -13.00
N GLN A 15 -12.10 -18.00 -12.33
CA GLN A 15 -12.20 -17.90 -10.87
C GLN A 15 -11.46 -19.05 -10.21
N TRP A 16 -11.02 -18.85 -8.97
CA TRP A 16 -10.23 -19.84 -8.27
C TRP A 16 -10.53 -19.89 -6.78
N VAL A 17 -10.25 -21.06 -6.20
CA VAL A 17 -10.27 -21.32 -4.76
C VAL A 17 -8.97 -22.02 -4.38
N VAL A 18 -8.21 -21.48 -3.43
CA VAL A 18 -7.00 -22.12 -2.87
C VAL A 18 -7.31 -22.63 -1.48
N ILE A 19 -6.92 -23.87 -1.22
CA ILE A 19 -7.06 -24.56 0.06
C ILE A 19 -5.66 -24.70 0.67
N ASP A 20 -5.43 -24.12 1.85
CA ASP A 20 -4.21 -24.33 2.63
C ASP A 20 -4.48 -25.29 3.80
N LEU A 21 -3.94 -26.50 3.70
CA LEU A 21 -4.11 -27.55 4.71
C LEU A 21 -3.30 -27.29 6.00
N GLY A 22 -2.47 -26.25 6.03
CA GLY A 22 -1.58 -25.82 7.12
C GLY A 22 -0.35 -26.71 7.32
N ALA A 23 -0.29 -27.84 6.61
CA ALA A 23 0.83 -28.76 6.54
C ALA A 23 0.65 -29.70 5.35
N THR A 24 1.75 -30.29 4.91
CA THR A 24 1.73 -31.34 3.89
C THR A 24 0.89 -32.55 4.35
N LYS A 25 -0.11 -32.94 3.53
CA LYS A 25 -0.96 -34.11 3.76
C LYS A 25 -1.07 -34.97 2.49
N PRO A 26 -1.36 -36.29 2.62
CA PRO A 26 -1.54 -37.17 1.46
C PRO A 26 -2.91 -36.94 0.81
N ILE A 27 -2.93 -36.42 -0.41
CA ILE A 27 -4.13 -36.08 -1.18
C ILE A 27 -4.22 -36.91 -2.47
N ASN A 28 -5.38 -37.52 -2.70
CA ASN A 28 -5.70 -38.12 -4.01
C ASN A 28 -7.16 -37.96 -4.41
N ALA A 29 -7.99 -37.28 -3.61
CA ALA A 29 -9.39 -37.07 -3.89
C ALA A 29 -9.88 -35.75 -3.30
N ILE A 30 -10.88 -35.17 -3.95
CA ILE A 30 -11.60 -33.98 -3.50
C ILE A 30 -13.09 -34.25 -3.64
N ARG A 31 -13.89 -33.73 -2.71
CA ARG A 31 -15.34 -33.72 -2.78
C ARG A 31 -15.81 -32.27 -2.79
N ILE A 32 -16.58 -31.88 -3.78
CA ILE A 32 -17.10 -30.52 -3.91
C ILE A 32 -18.61 -30.59 -3.80
N HIS A 33 -19.15 -29.88 -2.81
CA HIS A 33 -20.58 -29.68 -2.65
C HIS A 33 -20.94 -28.37 -3.34
N TRP A 34 -21.34 -28.44 -4.59
CA TRP A 34 -21.68 -27.28 -5.39
C TRP A 34 -23.03 -26.65 -4.97
N ALA A 35 -23.08 -25.33 -5.04
CA ALA A 35 -24.33 -24.56 -5.10
C ALA A 35 -24.63 -24.18 -6.56
N ALA A 36 -25.71 -23.42 -6.77
CA ALA A 36 -26.04 -22.87 -8.08
C ALA A 36 -25.58 -21.40 -8.15
N PRO A 37 -24.83 -20.98 -9.18
CA PRO A 37 -24.34 -21.81 -10.30
C PRO A 37 -23.08 -22.62 -9.93
N TYR A 38 -23.00 -23.87 -10.40
CA TYR A 38 -21.81 -24.73 -10.25
C TYR A 38 -20.88 -24.65 -11.48
N ALA A 39 -19.64 -25.12 -11.34
CA ALA A 39 -18.68 -25.18 -12.45
C ALA A 39 -18.89 -26.43 -13.33
N ARG A 40 -19.13 -26.24 -14.64
CA ARG A 40 -19.14 -27.33 -15.63
C ARG A 40 -17.73 -27.69 -16.11
N GLN A 41 -16.82 -26.72 -16.13
CA GLN A 41 -15.42 -26.96 -16.44
C GLN A 41 -14.54 -26.37 -15.36
N PHE A 42 -13.76 -27.24 -14.71
CA PHE A 42 -12.80 -26.84 -13.71
C PHE A 42 -11.60 -27.79 -13.67
N ARG A 43 -10.52 -27.34 -13.03
CA ARG A 43 -9.31 -28.11 -12.82
C ARG A 43 -8.92 -28.06 -11.36
N VAL A 44 -8.36 -29.16 -10.89
CA VAL A 44 -7.77 -29.24 -9.56
C VAL A 44 -6.26 -29.39 -9.72
N GLU A 45 -5.54 -28.49 -9.08
CA GLU A 45 -4.10 -28.30 -9.17
C GLU A 45 -3.49 -28.32 -7.76
N TYR A 46 -2.19 -28.55 -7.65
CA TYR A 46 -1.45 -28.45 -6.41
C TYR A 46 -0.23 -27.54 -6.57
N TRP A 47 0.19 -26.94 -5.46
CA TRP A 47 1.45 -26.20 -5.40
C TRP A 47 2.56 -27.10 -4.86
N PRO A 48 3.71 -27.21 -5.54
CA PRO A 48 4.85 -27.99 -5.06
C PRO A 48 5.72 -27.26 -4.02
N GLY A 49 5.73 -25.92 -4.02
CA GLY A 49 6.55 -25.08 -3.16
C GLY A 49 5.95 -24.76 -1.79
N ASP A 50 6.52 -23.74 -1.14
CA ASP A 50 6.23 -23.40 0.26
C ASP A 50 5.01 -22.51 0.45
N ASP A 51 4.80 -21.49 -0.40
CA ASP A 51 3.66 -20.58 -0.29
C ASP A 51 3.24 -20.02 -1.66
N PRO A 52 2.09 -20.43 -2.22
CA PRO A 52 1.60 -19.89 -3.49
C PRO A 52 1.08 -18.45 -3.38
N MET A 53 0.78 -17.95 -2.17
CA MET A 53 0.14 -16.65 -1.97
C MET A 53 1.15 -15.51 -1.78
N HIS A 54 2.39 -15.82 -1.39
CA HIS A 54 3.47 -14.85 -1.17
C HIS A 54 4.70 -15.25 -2.00
N LEU A 55 4.67 -14.89 -3.28
CA LEU A 55 5.67 -15.32 -4.25
C LEU A 55 7.00 -14.56 -4.12
N HIS A 56 8.11 -15.28 -4.23
CA HIS A 56 9.44 -14.69 -4.30
C HIS A 56 10.03 -14.73 -5.73
N PRO A 57 10.92 -13.77 -6.08
CA PRO A 57 11.59 -13.75 -7.39
C PRO A 57 12.46 -14.98 -7.65
N ASP A 58 13.00 -15.59 -6.59
CA ASP A 58 13.87 -16.77 -6.69
C ASP A 58 13.08 -18.08 -6.80
N ASP A 59 11.75 -18.05 -6.67
CA ASP A 59 10.88 -19.22 -6.81
C ASP A 59 10.58 -19.47 -8.29
N ASP A 60 10.71 -20.71 -8.76
CA ASP A 60 10.28 -21.13 -10.11
C ASP A 60 9.07 -22.08 -10.09
N ASP A 61 8.46 -22.24 -8.92
CA ASP A 61 7.26 -23.05 -8.74
C ASP A 61 6.04 -22.45 -9.46
N ASP A 62 5.20 -23.35 -9.97
CA ASP A 62 3.89 -23.00 -10.52
C ASP A 62 2.88 -24.10 -10.20
N TRP A 63 1.59 -23.78 -10.31
CA TRP A 63 0.50 -24.70 -10.12
C TRP A 63 0.61 -25.88 -11.08
N GLN A 64 0.58 -27.09 -10.52
CA GLN A 64 0.70 -28.33 -11.28
C GLN A 64 -0.64 -29.09 -11.30
N PRO A 65 -1.07 -29.63 -12.45
CA PRO A 65 -2.30 -30.38 -12.53
C PRO A 65 -2.19 -31.72 -11.79
N PHE A 66 -3.27 -32.11 -11.10
CA PHE A 66 -3.42 -33.52 -10.74
C PHE A 66 -3.68 -34.37 -11.99
N ALA A 67 -3.18 -35.60 -12.01
CA ALA A 67 -3.29 -36.51 -13.17
C ALA A 67 -4.73 -36.75 -13.64
N ARG A 68 -5.71 -36.65 -12.75
CA ARG A 68 -7.15 -36.73 -13.02
C ARG A 68 -7.90 -35.51 -12.47
N GLY A 69 -7.23 -34.36 -12.43
CA GLY A 69 -7.77 -33.12 -11.90
C GLY A 69 -8.64 -32.32 -12.87
N ASN A 70 -8.64 -32.66 -14.17
CA ASN A 70 -9.39 -31.92 -15.19
C ASN A 70 -10.82 -32.48 -15.32
N VAL A 71 -11.82 -31.61 -15.14
CA VAL A 71 -13.24 -31.92 -15.32
C VAL A 71 -13.82 -31.01 -16.39
N ASN A 72 -14.43 -31.60 -17.43
CA ASN A 72 -14.96 -30.88 -18.59
C ASN A 72 -16.49 -30.89 -18.70
N ASP A 73 -17.15 -31.72 -17.89
CA ASP A 73 -18.61 -31.89 -17.89
C ASP A 73 -19.06 -32.18 -16.45
N GLY A 74 -18.93 -31.17 -15.59
CA GLY A 74 -19.41 -31.21 -14.21
C GLY A 74 -20.94 -31.22 -14.17
N ASP A 75 -21.51 -31.97 -13.23
CA ASP A 75 -22.94 -32.16 -13.03
C ASP A 75 -23.49 -31.28 -11.88
N GLY A 76 -22.61 -30.75 -11.02
CA GLY A 76 -22.98 -30.03 -9.82
C GLY A 76 -23.42 -30.96 -8.69
N GLY A 77 -24.07 -30.42 -7.66
CA GLY A 77 -24.48 -31.23 -6.50
C GLY A 77 -23.29 -31.68 -5.64
N ASP A 78 -23.22 -32.97 -5.32
CA ASP A 78 -22.14 -33.58 -4.52
C ASP A 78 -21.24 -34.42 -5.44
N GLU A 79 -20.05 -33.89 -5.76
CA GLU A 79 -19.09 -34.51 -6.67
C GLU A 79 -17.84 -34.99 -5.94
N LEU A 80 -17.66 -36.32 -5.82
CA LEU A 80 -16.41 -36.93 -5.34
C LEU A 80 -15.51 -37.32 -6.52
N ILE A 81 -14.33 -36.72 -6.58
CA ILE A 81 -13.39 -36.85 -7.70
C ILE A 81 -12.09 -37.48 -7.22
N ARG A 82 -11.66 -38.56 -7.90
CA ARG A 82 -10.35 -39.17 -7.69
C ARG A 82 -9.30 -38.42 -8.51
N LEU A 83 -8.51 -37.57 -7.86
CA LEU A 83 -7.47 -36.72 -8.44
C LEU A 83 -6.22 -37.48 -8.92
N ALA A 84 -5.85 -38.56 -8.23
CA ALA A 84 -4.66 -39.35 -8.57
C ALA A 84 -4.78 -40.81 -8.10
N GLU A 85 -4.07 -41.74 -8.75
CA GLU A 85 -4.04 -43.13 -8.28
C GLU A 85 -3.30 -43.28 -6.94
N ARG A 86 -2.15 -42.61 -6.81
CA ARG A 86 -1.37 -42.59 -5.55
C ARG A 86 -1.53 -41.23 -4.86
N PRO A 87 -1.63 -41.20 -3.52
CA PRO A 87 -1.66 -39.95 -2.76
C PRO A 87 -0.40 -39.14 -3.01
N ARG A 88 -0.57 -37.85 -3.26
CA ARG A 88 0.51 -36.87 -3.32
C ARG A 88 0.56 -36.12 -2.01
N SER A 89 1.76 -35.98 -1.45
CA SER A 89 1.99 -35.12 -0.28
C SER A 89 2.00 -33.68 -0.73
N VAL A 90 0.97 -32.91 -0.38
CA VAL A 90 0.82 -31.49 -0.73
C VAL A 90 0.17 -30.73 0.42
N GLN A 91 0.48 -29.44 0.55
CA GLN A 91 -0.19 -28.54 1.49
C GLN A 91 -1.28 -27.71 0.79
N PHE A 92 -0.96 -27.18 -0.38
CA PHE A 92 -1.87 -26.31 -1.13
C PHE A 92 -2.49 -27.01 -2.32
N VAL A 93 -3.80 -26.85 -2.47
CA VAL A 93 -4.57 -27.33 -3.62
C VAL A 93 -5.46 -26.19 -4.10
N ARG A 94 -5.53 -26.00 -5.42
CA ARG A 94 -6.38 -24.98 -6.04
C ARG A 94 -7.43 -25.63 -6.94
N ILE A 95 -8.63 -25.08 -6.91
CA ILE A 95 -9.69 -25.33 -7.89
C ILE A 95 -9.73 -24.12 -8.81
N VAL A 96 -9.57 -24.31 -10.12
CA VAL A 96 -9.68 -23.27 -11.13
C VAL A 96 -10.93 -23.53 -11.96
N MET A 97 -11.88 -22.60 -11.93
CA MET A 97 -13.19 -22.71 -12.56
C MET A 97 -13.26 -21.80 -13.78
N SER A 98 -13.75 -22.34 -14.89
CA SER A 98 -13.70 -21.66 -16.20
C SER A 98 -15.02 -21.60 -16.96
N HIS A 99 -15.98 -22.51 -16.67
CA HIS A 99 -17.29 -22.48 -17.32
C HIS A 99 -18.40 -22.70 -16.31
N SER A 100 -19.30 -21.74 -16.20
CA SER A 100 -20.42 -21.75 -15.27
C SER A 100 -21.61 -22.52 -15.84
N SER A 101 -22.35 -23.19 -14.96
CA SER A 101 -23.63 -23.81 -15.31
C SER A 101 -24.72 -22.78 -15.62
N ARG A 102 -24.55 -21.54 -15.14
CA ARG A 102 -25.52 -20.43 -15.19
C ARG A 102 -26.90 -20.79 -14.65
N THR A 103 -26.93 -21.75 -13.73
CA THR A 103 -28.15 -22.18 -13.03
C THR A 103 -28.39 -21.28 -11.82
N GLY A 104 -29.66 -21.05 -11.48
CA GLY A 104 -30.06 -20.32 -10.27
C GLY A 104 -30.61 -21.27 -9.21
N GLY A 105 -30.39 -20.97 -7.94
CA GLY A 105 -30.91 -21.77 -6.82
C GLY A 105 -32.42 -21.61 -6.60
N GLN A 106 -32.98 -20.47 -7.03
CA GLN A 106 -34.41 -20.13 -7.02
C GLN A 106 -34.75 -19.31 -8.26
N PRO A 107 -36.03 -19.24 -8.69
CA PRO A 107 -36.45 -18.32 -9.73
C PRO A 107 -36.21 -16.86 -9.31
N SER A 108 -35.44 -16.13 -10.12
CA SER A 108 -35.12 -14.72 -9.91
C SER A 108 -34.92 -14.01 -11.24
N ASP A 109 -35.32 -12.74 -11.27
CA ASP A 109 -35.09 -11.82 -12.38
C ASP A 109 -33.71 -11.16 -12.28
N ASP A 110 -33.05 -11.24 -11.11
CA ASP A 110 -31.69 -10.78 -10.95
C ASP A 110 -30.73 -11.73 -11.67
N ILE A 111 -30.01 -11.21 -12.65
CA ILE A 111 -29.07 -12.02 -13.42
C ILE A 111 -27.93 -12.55 -12.56
N ARG A 112 -27.56 -11.84 -11.49
CA ARG A 112 -26.43 -12.17 -10.61
C ARG A 112 -26.60 -13.55 -9.95
N ASP A 113 -27.84 -13.98 -9.70
CA ASP A 113 -28.16 -15.31 -9.17
C ASP A 113 -27.77 -16.47 -10.10
N ARG A 114 -27.34 -16.17 -11.34
CA ARG A 114 -26.94 -17.13 -12.37
C ARG A 114 -25.53 -16.87 -12.92
N LEU A 115 -24.75 -15.97 -12.33
CA LEU A 115 -23.39 -15.65 -12.79
C LEU A 115 -22.33 -16.21 -11.83
N GLY A 116 -21.10 -16.37 -12.32
CA GLY A 116 -19.99 -16.86 -11.51
C GLY A 116 -20.12 -18.32 -11.07
N PHE A 117 -19.67 -18.62 -9.85
CA PHE A 117 -19.62 -19.96 -9.28
C PHE A 117 -19.96 -19.93 -7.78
N ALA A 118 -20.64 -20.97 -7.30
CA ALA A 118 -21.03 -21.11 -5.91
C ALA A 118 -20.66 -22.49 -5.39
N ILE A 119 -19.91 -22.53 -4.28
CA ILE A 119 -19.53 -23.74 -3.57
C ILE A 119 -20.12 -23.68 -2.17
N ARG A 120 -20.81 -24.74 -1.74
CA ARG A 120 -21.35 -24.87 -0.38
C ARG A 120 -20.30 -25.35 0.60
N GLU A 121 -19.55 -26.38 0.21
CA GLU A 121 -18.58 -27.05 1.08
C GLU A 121 -17.51 -27.75 0.23
N ILE A 122 -16.29 -27.86 0.76
CA ILE A 122 -15.18 -28.57 0.13
C ILE A 122 -14.58 -29.55 1.12
N GLU A 123 -14.50 -30.81 0.73
CA GLU A 123 -13.71 -31.81 1.45
C GLU A 123 -12.50 -32.20 0.58
N LEU A 124 -11.32 -32.33 1.18
CA LEU A 124 -10.08 -32.62 0.45
C LEU A 124 -9.28 -33.65 1.22
N GLY A 125 -8.90 -34.75 0.58
CA GLY A 125 -8.26 -35.81 1.32
C GLY A 125 -7.86 -37.05 0.55
N ASN A 126 -7.98 -38.19 1.24
CA ASN A 126 -7.53 -39.47 0.72
C ASN A 126 -8.68 -40.47 0.57
N LEU A 127 -8.88 -40.97 -0.64
CA LEU A 127 -9.67 -42.16 -0.90
C LEU A 127 -8.78 -43.40 -0.77
N ASP A 128 -9.03 -44.21 0.26
CA ASP A 128 -8.23 -45.40 0.55
C ASP A 128 -8.55 -46.57 -0.40
N LYS A 129 -7.84 -47.69 -0.24
CA LYS A 129 -8.05 -48.89 -1.07
C LYS A 129 -9.43 -49.54 -0.89
N GLY A 130 -10.11 -49.27 0.22
CA GLY A 130 -11.46 -49.74 0.51
C GLY A 130 -12.55 -48.78 0.02
N GLY A 131 -12.18 -47.69 -0.66
CA GLY A 131 -13.13 -46.69 -1.15
C GLY A 131 -13.63 -45.74 -0.06
N ARG A 132 -13.04 -45.74 1.14
CA ARG A 132 -13.41 -44.78 2.19
C ARG A 132 -12.65 -43.49 1.98
N PHE A 133 -13.39 -42.38 1.97
CA PHE A 133 -12.83 -41.04 1.88
C PHE A 133 -12.47 -40.53 3.28
N HIS A 134 -11.23 -40.05 3.42
CA HIS A 134 -10.68 -39.47 4.65
C HIS A 134 -10.44 -37.99 4.42
N ASP A 135 -11.39 -37.17 4.81
CA ASP A 135 -11.28 -35.72 4.72
C ASP A 135 -10.16 -35.18 5.62
N ARG A 136 -9.42 -34.20 5.10
CA ARG A 136 -8.31 -33.51 5.76
C ARG A 136 -8.59 -32.04 6.00
N VAL A 137 -9.70 -31.53 5.47
CA VAL A 137 -10.23 -30.20 5.77
C VAL A 137 -10.77 -30.23 7.19
N ARG A 138 -10.55 -29.14 7.93
CA ARG A 138 -11.19 -28.90 9.22
C ARG A 138 -12.35 -27.94 8.99
N HIS A 139 -13.53 -28.39 9.38
CA HIS A 139 -14.79 -27.64 9.28
C HIS A 139 -15.08 -26.95 10.62
N GLY A 140 -15.07 -25.62 10.62
CA GLY A 140 -15.25 -24.78 11.80
C GLY A 140 -15.99 -23.49 11.47
N HIS A 141 -16.76 -22.99 12.44
CA HIS A 141 -17.53 -21.75 12.30
C HIS A 141 -16.69 -20.47 12.40
N ASP A 142 -15.39 -20.61 12.68
CA ASP A 142 -14.48 -19.48 12.88
C ASP A 142 -13.10 -19.77 12.28
N ARG A 143 -12.38 -18.69 11.94
CA ARG A 143 -11.08 -18.74 11.27
C ARG A 143 -9.97 -19.48 12.05
N HIS A 144 -10.11 -19.67 13.36
CA HIS A 144 -9.10 -20.34 14.18
C HIS A 144 -9.26 -21.87 14.18
N ARG A 145 -10.41 -22.37 13.72
CA ARG A 145 -10.73 -23.81 13.65
C ARG A 145 -10.86 -24.32 12.22
N GLN A 146 -11.27 -23.44 11.30
CA GLN A 146 -11.45 -23.73 9.88
C GLN A 146 -10.10 -23.85 9.15
N THR A 147 -10.02 -24.76 8.18
CA THR A 147 -8.93 -24.79 7.18
C THR A 147 -8.97 -23.52 6.34
N VAL A 148 -7.82 -22.86 6.14
CA VAL A 148 -7.79 -21.58 5.41
C VAL A 148 -8.15 -21.80 3.94
N ILE A 149 -9.08 -20.98 3.45
CA ILE A 149 -9.53 -20.95 2.07
C ILE A 149 -9.38 -19.53 1.53
N TYR A 150 -8.72 -19.38 0.39
CA TYR A 150 -8.65 -18.14 -0.37
C TYR A 150 -9.50 -18.26 -1.63
N VAL A 151 -10.14 -17.17 -2.04
CA VAL A 151 -11.00 -17.15 -3.22
C VAL A 151 -10.68 -15.94 -4.09
N SER A 152 -10.86 -16.08 -5.40
CA SER A 152 -10.66 -14.98 -6.36
C SER A 152 -11.65 -13.83 -6.21
N SER A 153 -12.77 -14.07 -5.52
CA SER A 153 -13.82 -13.10 -5.24
C SER A 153 -14.70 -13.64 -4.12
N THR A 154 -15.05 -12.78 -3.17
CA THR A 154 -16.18 -13.00 -2.26
C THR A 154 -17.38 -12.23 -2.79
N ASP A 155 -18.58 -12.78 -2.66
CA ASP A 155 -19.80 -12.00 -2.90
C ASP A 155 -19.98 -11.05 -1.71
N PRO A 156 -19.90 -9.71 -1.90
CA PRO A 156 -20.11 -8.75 -0.81
C PRO A 156 -21.60 -8.61 -0.45
N TRP A 157 -22.46 -9.50 -0.96
CA TRP A 157 -23.89 -9.48 -0.68
C TRP A 157 -24.16 -9.46 0.82
N HIS A 158 -24.75 -8.35 1.24
CA HIS A 158 -25.31 -8.17 2.56
C HIS A 158 -26.84 -8.15 2.41
N ARG A 159 -27.52 -8.84 3.33
CA ARG A 159 -28.97 -8.72 3.47
C ARG A 159 -29.27 -7.42 4.19
N ALA A 160 -30.52 -6.96 4.10
CA ALA A 160 -30.96 -5.79 4.87
C ALA A 160 -30.74 -5.97 6.40
N GLU A 161 -30.75 -7.21 6.89
CA GLU A 161 -30.46 -7.53 8.30
C GLU A 161 -28.97 -7.51 8.66
N ASP A 162 -28.07 -7.54 7.67
CA ASP A 162 -26.61 -7.50 7.87
C ASP A 162 -26.09 -6.05 8.00
N VAL A 163 -26.97 -5.04 7.92
CA VAL A 163 -26.63 -3.62 8.12
C VAL A 163 -26.27 -3.37 9.59
N ASP A 164 -25.02 -2.95 9.82
CA ASP A 164 -24.54 -2.56 11.15
C ASP A 164 -24.86 -1.08 11.43
N PHE A 165 -25.96 -0.83 12.14
CA PHE A 165 -26.37 0.52 12.56
C PHE A 165 -25.47 1.15 13.65
N SER A 166 -24.45 0.43 14.13
CA SER A 166 -23.46 0.97 15.06
C SER A 166 -22.24 1.58 14.36
N ILE A 167 -22.15 1.45 13.03
CA ILE A 167 -21.07 2.00 12.21
C ILE A 167 -21.63 3.15 11.35
N GLU A 168 -20.97 4.32 11.41
CA GLU A 168 -21.27 5.47 10.55
C GLU A 168 -19.98 5.89 9.84
N GLN A 169 -20.07 6.13 8.54
CA GLN A 169 -19.00 6.76 7.76
C GLN A 169 -19.34 8.24 7.55
N PRO A 170 -18.35 9.15 7.58
CA PRO A 170 -18.61 10.55 7.29
C PRO A 170 -19.17 10.70 5.88
N GLY A 171 -20.33 11.33 5.74
CA GLY A 171 -20.89 11.61 4.42
C GLY A 171 -19.98 12.53 3.59
N LEU A 172 -20.03 12.40 2.27
CA LEU A 172 -19.20 13.19 1.34
C LEU A 172 -19.27 14.70 1.62
N ASP A 173 -20.46 15.26 1.85
CA ASP A 173 -20.59 16.69 2.15
C ASP A 173 -19.90 17.11 3.45
N PHE A 174 -19.88 16.22 4.45
CA PHE A 174 -19.20 16.50 5.71
C PHE A 174 -17.70 16.65 5.45
N VAL A 175 -17.09 15.70 4.73
CA VAL A 175 -15.66 15.76 4.37
C VAL A 175 -15.35 17.00 3.55
N PHE A 176 -16.07 17.24 2.44
CA PHE A 176 -15.75 18.31 1.49
C PHE A 176 -16.03 19.73 2.02
N ARG A 177 -16.95 19.90 2.97
CA ARG A 177 -17.24 21.21 3.60
C ARG A 177 -16.44 21.46 4.87
N SER A 178 -15.81 20.43 5.41
CA SER A 178 -14.95 20.58 6.58
C SER A 178 -13.65 21.30 6.22
N ALA A 179 -12.88 21.65 7.25
CA ALA A 179 -11.53 22.17 7.07
C ALA A 179 -10.48 21.07 6.74
N LEU A 180 -10.87 19.79 6.66
CA LEU A 180 -9.93 18.67 6.46
C LEU A 180 -9.14 18.81 5.16
N THR A 181 -9.79 19.27 4.09
CA THR A 181 -9.16 19.44 2.78
C THR A 181 -8.20 20.64 2.74
N ASN A 182 -8.25 21.53 3.74
CA ASN A 182 -7.56 22.81 3.74
C ASN A 182 -7.80 23.62 2.44
N ASN A 183 -9.02 23.54 1.90
CA ASN A 183 -9.43 24.13 0.61
C ASN A 183 -8.65 23.62 -0.61
N LEU A 184 -7.95 22.49 -0.50
CA LEU A 184 -7.29 21.82 -1.61
C LEU A 184 -8.25 20.82 -2.28
N PRO A 185 -8.04 20.52 -3.58
CA PRO A 185 -8.77 19.45 -4.24
C PRO A 185 -8.54 18.08 -3.57
N VAL A 186 -9.56 17.23 -3.55
CA VAL A 186 -9.51 15.90 -2.94
C VAL A 186 -9.23 14.85 -4.02
N LEU A 187 -8.30 13.93 -3.75
CA LEU A 187 -8.20 12.68 -4.50
C LEU A 187 -9.32 11.75 -4.00
N VAL A 188 -10.28 11.42 -4.87
CA VAL A 188 -11.49 10.70 -4.48
C VAL A 188 -11.32 9.21 -4.78
N PRO A 189 -11.33 8.32 -3.77
CA PRO A 189 -11.35 6.89 -4.00
C PRO A 189 -12.74 6.45 -4.46
N ILE A 190 -12.80 5.43 -5.32
CA ILE A 190 -14.03 4.72 -5.67
C ILE A 190 -13.83 3.21 -5.59
N GLY A 191 -14.90 2.47 -5.30
CA GLY A 191 -14.85 1.01 -5.31
C GLY A 191 -14.67 0.44 -6.72
N VAL A 192 -13.90 -0.67 -6.82
CA VAL A 192 -13.72 -1.44 -8.07
C VAL A 192 -14.03 -2.92 -7.85
N LEU A 193 -13.42 -3.57 -6.86
CA LEU A 193 -13.62 -5.01 -6.60
C LEU A 193 -15.00 -5.32 -6.00
N TYR A 194 -15.46 -4.49 -5.07
CA TYR A 194 -16.71 -4.69 -4.33
C TYR A 194 -17.73 -3.58 -4.60
N ASP A 195 -17.70 -3.03 -5.81
CA ASP A 195 -18.63 -2.00 -6.23
C ASP A 195 -18.95 -2.11 -7.73
N THR A 196 -19.82 -1.23 -8.23
CA THR A 196 -20.29 -1.22 -9.62
C THR A 196 -19.90 0.07 -10.34
N PRO A 197 -19.69 0.04 -11.67
CA PRO A 197 -19.49 1.26 -12.45
C PRO A 197 -20.60 2.30 -12.27
N GLU A 198 -21.85 1.86 -12.08
CA GLU A 198 -23.01 2.72 -11.85
C GLU A 198 -22.90 3.50 -10.54
N ASN A 199 -22.48 2.84 -9.45
CA ASN A 199 -22.26 3.49 -8.16
C ASN A 199 -21.11 4.50 -8.23
N ALA A 200 -19.98 4.13 -8.86
CA ALA A 200 -18.87 5.04 -9.08
C ALA A 200 -19.31 6.29 -9.88
N VAL A 201 -20.09 6.12 -10.95
CA VAL A 201 -20.65 7.25 -11.72
C VAL A 201 -21.57 8.10 -10.84
N ALA A 202 -22.44 7.47 -10.04
CA ALA A 202 -23.37 8.19 -9.18
C ALA A 202 -22.64 9.06 -8.13
N GLU A 203 -21.60 8.51 -7.51
CA GLU A 203 -20.74 9.23 -6.57
C GLU A 203 -20.06 10.42 -7.25
N ILE A 204 -19.35 10.20 -8.36
CA ILE A 204 -18.61 11.28 -9.03
C ILE A 204 -19.58 12.32 -9.59
N GLN A 205 -20.72 11.91 -10.14
CA GLN A 205 -21.75 12.84 -10.61
C GLN A 205 -22.33 13.67 -9.45
N TYR A 206 -22.48 13.08 -8.26
CA TYR A 206 -22.88 13.82 -7.06
C TYR A 206 -21.87 14.92 -6.73
N LEU A 207 -20.58 14.56 -6.63
CA LEU A 207 -19.51 15.51 -6.31
C LEU A 207 -19.37 16.64 -7.33
N LEU A 208 -19.49 16.32 -8.63
CA LEU A 208 -19.47 17.31 -9.70
C LEU A 208 -20.67 18.27 -9.62
N ARG A 209 -21.88 17.77 -9.36
CA ARG A 209 -23.07 18.63 -9.18
C ARG A 209 -22.96 19.56 -7.97
N ARG A 210 -22.20 19.16 -6.95
CA ARG A 210 -21.90 20.00 -5.77
C ARG A 210 -20.84 21.07 -6.05
N ASN A 211 -20.18 21.05 -7.21
CA ASN A 211 -19.03 21.89 -7.55
C ASN A 211 -17.86 21.71 -6.57
N TYR A 212 -17.64 20.49 -6.09
CA TYR A 212 -16.44 20.20 -5.29
C TYR A 212 -15.20 20.06 -6.18
N HIS A 213 -14.05 20.51 -5.66
CA HIS A 213 -12.77 20.41 -6.37
C HIS A 213 -12.18 19.02 -6.19
N LEU A 214 -11.99 18.32 -7.31
CA LEU A 214 -11.44 16.98 -7.35
C LEU A 214 -10.03 17.05 -7.95
N GLU A 215 -9.06 16.43 -7.27
CA GLU A 215 -7.70 16.25 -7.80
C GLU A 215 -7.69 15.20 -8.91
N GLY A 216 -8.44 14.12 -8.69
CA GLY A 216 -8.55 12.95 -9.55
C GLY A 216 -9.45 11.90 -8.88
N ILE A 217 -9.72 10.82 -9.61
CA ILE A 217 -10.47 9.66 -9.14
C ILE A 217 -9.51 8.48 -9.07
N GLU A 218 -9.27 8.00 -7.86
CA GLU A 218 -8.48 6.82 -7.57
C GLU A 218 -9.37 5.58 -7.63
N MET A 219 -9.05 4.66 -8.53
CA MET A 219 -9.88 3.48 -8.81
C MET A 219 -9.39 2.30 -7.98
N GLY A 220 -10.13 2.01 -6.91
CA GLY A 220 -9.98 0.86 -6.02
C GLY A 220 -8.80 0.97 -5.04
N GLU A 221 -8.62 -0.10 -4.26
CA GLU A 221 -7.65 -0.17 -3.17
C GLU A 221 -6.98 -1.55 -3.13
N GLU A 222 -5.66 -1.60 -3.04
CA GLU A 222 -4.83 -2.79 -2.78
C GLU A 222 -5.26 -4.08 -3.50
N PRO A 223 -5.53 -4.08 -4.82
CA PRO A 223 -5.98 -5.29 -5.50
C PRO A 223 -4.94 -6.40 -5.51
N ASP A 224 -3.66 -6.03 -5.42
CA ASP A 224 -2.53 -6.95 -5.32
C ASP A 224 -2.51 -7.69 -3.98
N GLY A 225 -2.78 -7.00 -2.87
CA GLY A 225 -2.93 -7.60 -1.54
C GLY A 225 -4.15 -8.50 -1.39
N GLN A 226 -5.19 -8.23 -2.17
CA GLN A 226 -6.40 -9.04 -2.25
C GLN A 226 -6.27 -10.20 -3.24
N TRP A 227 -5.06 -10.43 -3.79
CA TRP A 227 -4.75 -11.48 -4.76
C TRP A 227 -5.59 -11.41 -6.04
N ALA A 228 -6.11 -10.23 -6.40
CA ALA A 228 -6.85 -10.06 -7.64
C ALA A 228 -5.92 -10.34 -8.84
N SER A 229 -6.43 -11.07 -9.82
CA SER A 229 -5.69 -11.28 -11.06
C SER A 229 -5.52 -9.95 -11.81
N PRO A 230 -4.32 -9.63 -12.34
CA PRO A 230 -4.07 -8.35 -12.99
C PRO A 230 -5.05 -8.03 -14.12
N GLU A 231 -5.40 -9.04 -14.94
CA GLU A 231 -6.32 -8.90 -16.07
C GLU A 231 -7.76 -8.69 -15.61
N ASP A 232 -8.21 -9.40 -14.58
CA ASP A 232 -9.54 -9.22 -14.01
C ASP A 232 -9.68 -7.80 -13.46
N TYR A 233 -8.74 -7.36 -12.64
CA TYR A 233 -8.80 -6.03 -12.08
C TYR A 233 -8.68 -4.93 -13.16
N ALA A 234 -7.83 -5.12 -14.17
CA ALA A 234 -7.75 -4.21 -15.32
C ALA A 234 -9.04 -4.13 -16.14
N ALA A 235 -9.78 -5.24 -16.29
CA ALA A 235 -11.07 -5.26 -16.95
C ALA A 235 -12.12 -4.43 -16.18
N LEU A 236 -12.15 -4.57 -14.85
CA LEU A 236 -13.02 -3.77 -13.98
C LEU A 236 -12.67 -2.28 -14.06
N CYS A 237 -11.40 -1.90 -13.88
CA CYS A 237 -10.93 -0.53 -14.03
C CYS A 237 -11.30 0.04 -15.40
N THR A 238 -11.15 -0.74 -16.47
CA THR A 238 -11.50 -0.33 -17.83
C THR A 238 -13.00 0.00 -17.95
N ALA A 239 -13.87 -0.83 -17.37
CA ALA A 239 -15.31 -0.61 -17.40
C ALA A 239 -15.70 0.69 -16.66
N VAL A 240 -15.17 0.86 -15.45
CA VAL A 240 -15.37 2.07 -14.64
C VAL A 240 -14.84 3.32 -15.36
N ALA A 241 -13.60 3.26 -15.85
CA ALA A 241 -12.94 4.39 -16.51
C ALA A 241 -13.70 4.86 -17.76
N ARG A 242 -14.27 3.94 -18.55
CA ARG A 242 -15.09 4.29 -19.73
C ARG A 242 -16.37 5.04 -19.36
N GLN A 243 -17.04 4.62 -18.28
CA GLN A 243 -18.25 5.28 -17.80
C GLN A 243 -17.94 6.67 -17.25
N LEU A 244 -16.89 6.81 -16.44
CA LEU A 244 -16.46 8.11 -15.90
C LEU A 244 -15.97 9.07 -17.00
N ALA A 245 -15.22 8.58 -17.99
CA ALA A 245 -14.81 9.39 -19.13
C ALA A 245 -16.01 9.88 -19.96
N SER A 246 -17.08 9.09 -20.03
CA SER A 246 -18.35 9.48 -20.69
C SER A 246 -19.13 10.51 -19.87
N LEU A 247 -19.08 10.43 -18.53
CA LEU A 247 -19.67 11.42 -17.63
C LEU A 247 -18.96 12.78 -17.74
N ASN A 248 -17.63 12.79 -17.67
CA ASN A 248 -16.83 14.00 -17.78
C ASN A 248 -15.41 13.68 -18.29
N PRO A 249 -15.05 14.07 -19.52
CA PRO A 249 -13.75 13.76 -20.11
C PRO A 249 -12.59 14.52 -19.46
N ASN A 250 -12.83 15.49 -18.57
CA ASN A 250 -11.77 16.21 -17.88
C ASN A 250 -11.35 15.57 -16.55
N LEU A 251 -12.04 14.53 -16.10
CA LEU A 251 -11.62 13.77 -14.91
C LEU A 251 -10.25 13.15 -15.16
N LYS A 252 -9.38 13.18 -14.14
CA LYS A 252 -8.15 12.39 -14.12
C LYS A 252 -8.45 11.08 -13.42
N LEU A 253 -8.14 9.95 -14.06
CA LEU A 253 -8.42 8.62 -13.55
C LEU A 253 -7.10 7.89 -13.34
N GLY A 254 -6.93 7.25 -12.20
CA GLY A 254 -5.71 6.53 -11.87
C GLY A 254 -5.94 5.51 -10.77
N GLY A 255 -4.87 4.97 -10.23
CA GLY A 255 -4.94 3.84 -9.31
C GLY A 255 -3.69 2.96 -9.41
N PRO A 256 -3.74 1.74 -8.85
CA PRO A 256 -4.86 1.16 -8.11
C PRO A 256 -4.67 1.15 -6.58
N SER A 257 -3.87 2.08 -6.04
CA SER A 257 -3.39 2.05 -4.65
C SER A 257 -2.75 0.70 -4.31
N LEU A 258 -1.66 0.35 -5.01
CA LEU A 258 -0.93 -0.91 -4.73
C LEU A 258 -0.36 -0.94 -3.32
N GLN A 259 -0.32 -2.13 -2.71
CA GLN A 259 0.36 -2.33 -1.43
C GLN A 259 1.87 -2.07 -1.52
N ASN A 260 2.49 -1.91 -0.36
CA ASN A 260 3.95 -1.92 -0.24
C ASN A 260 4.52 -3.33 -0.50
N PHE A 261 5.60 -3.40 -1.28
CA PHE A 261 6.38 -4.63 -1.50
C PHE A 261 7.88 -4.34 -1.51
N GLU A 262 8.72 -5.37 -1.35
CA GLU A 262 10.17 -5.17 -1.21
C GLU A 262 10.90 -5.03 -2.56
N ASP A 263 10.85 -6.06 -3.41
CA ASP A 263 11.69 -6.14 -4.61
C ASP A 263 10.86 -6.17 -5.91
N GLN A 264 9.89 -7.08 -6.02
CA GLN A 264 9.04 -7.23 -7.21
C GLN A 264 7.60 -7.51 -6.79
N LEU A 265 6.65 -6.95 -7.53
CA LEU A 265 5.24 -7.25 -7.34
C LEU A 265 4.83 -8.44 -8.22
N LEU A 266 4.73 -9.61 -7.58
CA LEU A 266 4.54 -10.88 -8.27
C LEU A 266 3.13 -11.46 -8.06
N THR A 267 2.67 -12.19 -9.07
CA THR A 267 1.47 -13.04 -9.04
C THR A 267 1.74 -14.34 -9.81
N TRP A 268 0.80 -15.28 -9.78
CA TRP A 268 0.94 -16.55 -10.51
C TRP A 268 1.13 -16.31 -11.99
N SER A 269 1.90 -17.17 -12.65
CA SER A 269 2.29 -16.96 -14.04
C SER A 269 1.07 -16.93 -14.98
N ASP A 270 1.11 -16.06 -15.99
CA ASP A 270 0.18 -16.14 -17.11
C ASP A 270 0.59 -17.25 -18.10
N ALA A 271 -0.16 -17.44 -19.18
CA ALA A 271 0.16 -18.44 -20.21
C ALA A 271 1.51 -18.21 -20.93
N SER A 272 2.14 -17.03 -20.77
CA SER A 272 3.48 -16.72 -21.28
C SER A 272 4.59 -16.86 -20.23
N GLY A 273 4.25 -17.25 -18.99
CA GLY A 273 5.17 -17.32 -17.86
C GLY A 273 5.39 -15.98 -17.16
N ASN A 274 4.62 -14.94 -17.48
CA ASN A 274 4.80 -13.61 -16.89
C ASN A 274 4.16 -13.54 -15.49
N ARG A 275 4.98 -13.23 -14.49
CA ARG A 275 4.59 -13.10 -13.07
C ARG A 275 4.44 -11.66 -12.60
N SER A 276 4.84 -10.67 -13.39
CA SER A 276 4.74 -9.26 -12.98
C SER A 276 3.29 -8.79 -13.01
N TRP A 277 2.75 -8.44 -11.83
CA TRP A 277 1.35 -8.01 -11.69
C TRP A 277 1.13 -6.70 -12.46
N MET A 278 1.97 -5.70 -12.21
CA MET A 278 1.84 -4.36 -12.80
C MET A 278 2.05 -4.38 -14.32
N ASN A 279 2.98 -5.21 -14.82
CA ASN A 279 3.19 -5.35 -16.25
C ASN A 279 1.95 -5.88 -16.97
N ARG A 280 1.32 -6.91 -16.41
CA ARG A 280 0.12 -7.55 -16.96
C ARG A 280 -1.09 -6.62 -16.91
N PHE A 281 -1.29 -5.94 -15.79
CA PHE A 281 -2.33 -4.90 -15.65
C PHE A 281 -2.18 -3.81 -16.73
N LEU A 282 -0.98 -3.22 -16.87
CA LEU A 282 -0.74 -2.15 -17.84
C LEU A 282 -0.89 -2.62 -19.29
N LYS A 283 -0.47 -3.85 -19.60
CA LYS A 283 -0.65 -4.45 -20.92
C LYS A 283 -2.13 -4.53 -21.28
N TYR A 284 -2.98 -4.91 -20.32
CA TYR A 284 -4.43 -4.92 -20.52
C TYR A 284 -4.99 -3.50 -20.70
N ILE A 285 -4.70 -2.57 -19.78
CA ILE A 285 -5.17 -1.17 -19.82
C ILE A 285 -4.83 -0.50 -21.16
N ARG A 286 -3.59 -0.65 -21.64
CA ARG A 286 -3.13 -0.12 -22.93
C ARG A 286 -3.87 -0.74 -24.11
N ARG A 287 -4.03 -2.07 -24.12
CA ARG A 287 -4.78 -2.78 -25.18
C ARG A 287 -6.24 -2.33 -25.23
N ALA A 288 -6.84 -2.08 -24.07
CA ALA A 288 -8.23 -1.64 -23.96
C ALA A 288 -8.43 -0.15 -24.28
N GLY A 289 -7.35 0.62 -24.41
CA GLY A 289 -7.39 2.08 -24.57
C GLY A 289 -8.00 2.79 -23.36
N ALA A 290 -7.93 2.19 -22.17
CA ALA A 290 -8.46 2.78 -20.96
C ALA A 290 -7.57 3.93 -20.47
N ARG A 291 -8.19 4.94 -19.84
CA ARG A 291 -7.46 6.08 -19.28
C ARG A 291 -6.67 5.67 -18.04
N PHE A 292 -5.48 6.21 -17.93
CA PHE A 292 -4.56 6.00 -16.82
C PHE A 292 -3.68 7.25 -16.67
N ASP A 293 -4.29 8.28 -16.10
CA ASP A 293 -3.76 9.65 -16.03
C ASP A 293 -2.77 9.83 -14.87
N PHE A 294 -2.80 8.97 -13.85
CA PHE A 294 -1.84 8.91 -12.76
C PHE A 294 -1.73 7.47 -12.20
N PHE A 295 -0.63 7.20 -11.50
CA PHE A 295 -0.40 5.95 -10.80
C PHE A 295 -0.35 6.18 -9.29
N SER A 296 -0.91 5.26 -8.51
CA SER A 296 -0.90 5.34 -7.05
C SER A 296 -0.50 4.03 -6.36
N PHE A 297 0.11 4.17 -5.18
CA PHE A 297 0.63 3.09 -4.37
C PHE A 297 0.83 3.53 -2.91
N GLU A 298 1.08 2.54 -2.06
CA GLU A 298 1.28 2.71 -0.63
C GLU A 298 2.70 2.37 -0.17
N PHE A 299 3.11 2.87 0.99
CA PHE A 299 4.45 2.62 1.52
C PHE A 299 4.48 2.40 3.04
N TYR A 300 4.57 1.13 3.43
CA TYR A 300 4.65 0.63 4.81
C TYR A 300 5.79 -0.40 4.97
N PRO A 301 7.05 0.04 5.02
CA PRO A 301 8.19 -0.85 4.80
C PRO A 301 8.64 -1.70 6.00
N PHE A 302 8.03 -1.57 7.19
CA PHE A 302 8.55 -2.19 8.43
C PHE A 302 7.49 -2.80 9.37
N ASP A 303 7.14 -4.08 9.17
CA ASP A 303 6.17 -4.80 10.02
C ASP A 303 6.66 -5.08 11.45
N ASN A 304 7.97 -5.18 11.65
CA ASN A 304 8.53 -5.43 12.98
C ASN A 304 8.59 -4.15 13.83
N VAL A 305 7.43 -3.73 14.34
CA VAL A 305 7.30 -2.60 15.28
C VAL A 305 7.77 -2.90 16.72
N CYS A 306 8.11 -4.16 17.01
CA CYS A 306 8.70 -4.59 18.28
C CYS A 306 10.22 -4.38 18.33
N GLY A 307 10.86 -4.30 17.16
CA GLY A 307 12.31 -4.18 17.02
C GLY A 307 12.84 -2.76 17.30
N ASP A 308 14.16 -2.64 17.35
CA ASP A 308 14.82 -1.31 17.38
C ASP A 308 14.52 -0.58 16.06
N PRO A 309 13.91 0.62 16.08
CA PRO A 309 13.64 1.37 14.86
C PRO A 309 14.89 1.97 14.22
N ALA A 310 16.00 2.13 14.95
CA ALA A 310 17.18 2.83 14.43
C ALA A 310 17.73 2.23 13.12
N PRO A 311 17.90 0.89 12.98
CA PRO A 311 18.34 0.28 11.73
C PRO A 311 17.30 0.37 10.60
N HIS A 312 16.01 0.46 10.92
CA HIS A 312 14.93 0.57 9.94
C HIS A 312 14.92 1.95 9.30
N LEU A 313 15.03 3.01 10.12
CA LEU A 313 15.08 4.40 9.65
C LEU A 313 16.20 4.63 8.62
N LEU A 314 17.31 3.88 8.70
CA LEU A 314 18.40 3.98 7.72
C LEU A 314 18.05 3.43 6.34
N LYS A 315 17.06 2.54 6.23
CA LYS A 315 16.69 1.83 4.99
C LYS A 315 15.64 2.55 4.15
N ILE A 316 14.95 3.57 4.70
CA ILE A 316 13.78 4.22 4.09
C ILE A 316 14.03 4.61 2.62
N PRO A 317 15.03 5.45 2.27
CA PRO A 317 15.14 5.92 0.88
C PRO A 317 15.54 4.79 -0.08
N LYS A 318 16.30 3.81 0.41
CA LYS A 318 16.73 2.66 -0.39
C LYS A 318 15.54 1.74 -0.71
N ARG A 319 14.69 1.44 0.28
CA ARG A 319 13.51 0.59 0.08
C ARG A 319 12.51 1.24 -0.87
N LEU A 320 12.17 2.51 -0.64
CA LEU A 320 11.28 3.26 -1.53
C LEU A 320 11.85 3.35 -2.95
N GLY A 321 13.16 3.65 -3.08
CA GLY A 321 13.84 3.71 -4.37
C GLY A 321 13.84 2.38 -5.12
N ALA A 322 14.01 1.24 -4.42
CA ALA A 322 13.95 -0.09 -5.01
C ALA A 322 12.54 -0.38 -5.56
N MET A 323 11.51 -0.15 -4.75
CA MET A 323 10.11 -0.37 -5.14
C MET A 323 9.71 0.49 -6.35
N MET A 324 9.98 1.80 -6.33
CA MET A 324 9.69 2.68 -7.47
C MET A 324 10.49 2.31 -8.72
N THR A 325 11.72 1.80 -8.57
CA THR A 325 12.51 1.31 -9.71
C THR A 325 11.89 0.05 -10.30
N SER A 326 11.43 -0.87 -9.46
CA SER A 326 10.73 -2.10 -9.86
C SER A 326 9.46 -1.78 -10.68
N LEU A 327 8.62 -0.88 -10.17
CA LEU A 327 7.40 -0.44 -10.87
C LEU A 327 7.68 0.21 -12.24
N ARG A 328 8.78 0.98 -12.36
CA ARG A 328 9.23 1.51 -13.66
C ARG A 328 9.67 0.41 -14.61
N GLN A 329 10.35 -0.62 -14.11
CA GLN A 329 10.76 -1.78 -14.89
C GLN A 329 9.57 -2.62 -15.35
N ASP A 330 8.52 -2.72 -14.54
CA ASP A 330 7.24 -3.33 -14.91
C ASP A 330 6.49 -2.55 -16.00
N GLY A 331 6.86 -1.27 -16.16
CA GLY A 331 6.44 -0.42 -17.27
C GLY A 331 5.51 0.71 -16.89
N VAL A 332 5.39 1.08 -15.60
CA VAL A 332 4.63 2.27 -15.19
C VAL A 332 5.24 3.52 -15.88
N PRO A 333 4.44 4.35 -16.58
CA PRO A 333 4.95 5.52 -17.26
C PRO A 333 5.60 6.51 -16.28
N SER A 334 6.72 7.12 -16.68
CA SER A 334 7.43 8.11 -15.85
C SER A 334 6.94 9.56 -16.08
N ASP A 335 6.12 9.77 -17.11
CA ASP A 335 5.59 11.07 -17.54
C ASP A 335 4.16 11.34 -17.03
N ILE A 336 3.61 10.44 -16.21
CA ILE A 336 2.38 10.64 -15.45
C ILE A 336 2.70 10.95 -13.98
N PRO A 337 1.81 11.60 -13.21
CA PRO A 337 1.98 11.75 -11.78
C PRO A 337 2.04 10.39 -11.06
N TRP A 338 3.03 10.24 -10.18
CA TRP A 338 3.10 9.16 -9.20
C TRP A 338 2.61 9.70 -7.87
N LEU A 339 1.60 9.07 -7.29
CA LEU A 339 1.00 9.43 -6.02
C LEU A 339 1.33 8.34 -5.00
N MET A 340 1.84 8.73 -3.84
CA MET A 340 1.96 7.81 -2.71
C MET A 340 0.75 8.07 -1.83
N THR A 341 -0.33 7.34 -2.07
CA THR A 341 -1.68 7.63 -1.56
C THR A 341 -1.89 7.15 -0.14
N GLU A 342 -0.99 6.29 0.33
CA GLU A 342 -0.89 5.95 1.74
C GLU A 342 0.57 5.72 2.14
N PHE A 343 0.96 6.14 3.34
CA PHE A 343 2.26 5.76 3.89
C PHE A 343 2.30 5.91 5.42
N GLY A 344 3.12 5.07 6.03
CA GLY A 344 3.43 5.04 7.46
C GLY A 344 4.61 4.11 7.73
N TYR A 345 5.12 4.10 8.95
CA TYR A 345 6.27 3.24 9.28
C TYR A 345 5.90 1.75 9.16
N SER A 346 4.69 1.38 9.56
CA SER A 346 4.15 0.02 9.49
C SER A 346 2.63 0.04 9.29
N VAL A 347 2.07 -1.06 8.79
CA VAL A 347 0.62 -1.30 8.86
C VAL A 347 0.14 -1.57 10.29
N PHE A 348 1.05 -1.83 11.24
CA PHE A 348 0.73 -2.05 12.65
C PHE A 348 1.02 -0.83 13.51
N GLY A 349 0.11 -0.51 14.43
CA GLY A 349 0.31 0.48 15.47
C GLY A 349 1.44 0.07 16.43
N GLY A 350 2.51 0.86 16.47
CA GLY A 350 3.62 0.67 17.41
C GLY A 350 4.26 1.95 17.89
N ARG A 351 5.10 1.85 18.93
CA ARG A 351 5.84 3.00 19.48
C ARG A 351 6.55 3.85 18.41
N PRO A 352 7.21 3.28 17.37
CA PRO A 352 7.86 4.08 16.35
C PRO A 352 6.95 5.12 15.68
N GLU A 353 5.65 4.84 15.53
CA GLU A 353 4.68 5.76 14.88
C GLU A 353 4.32 6.96 15.77
N VAL A 354 4.29 6.75 17.09
CA VAL A 354 3.83 7.77 18.05
C VAL A 354 4.98 8.53 18.71
N ASP A 355 6.21 8.00 18.62
CA ASP A 355 7.41 8.60 19.19
C ASP A 355 8.23 9.37 18.11
N ILE A 356 9.39 9.98 18.43
CA ILE A 356 10.16 10.83 17.50
C ILE A 356 10.49 10.15 16.18
N GLU A 357 10.57 8.82 16.17
CA GLU A 357 10.87 8.00 15.00
C GLU A 357 9.84 8.21 13.88
N GLY A 358 8.56 8.42 14.20
CA GLY A 358 7.49 8.70 13.25
C GLY A 358 7.72 10.02 12.51
N ALA A 359 8.21 11.04 13.22
CA ALA A 359 8.62 12.31 12.60
C ALA A 359 9.80 12.13 11.64
N LEU A 360 10.81 11.33 12.02
CA LEU A 360 11.96 11.03 11.16
C LEU A 360 11.55 10.25 9.93
N PHE A 361 10.72 9.21 10.11
CA PHE A 361 10.19 8.40 9.03
C PHE A 361 9.36 9.24 8.04
N ASN A 362 8.44 10.05 8.55
CA ASN A 362 7.56 10.89 7.73
C ASN A 362 8.38 11.85 6.85
N ALA A 363 9.31 12.59 7.45
CA ALA A 363 10.17 13.52 6.72
C ALA A 363 11.10 12.85 5.70
N ASP A 364 11.69 11.70 6.06
CA ASP A 364 12.62 10.99 5.19
C ASP A 364 11.89 10.35 4.00
N THR A 365 10.70 9.82 4.23
CA THR A 365 9.86 9.23 3.18
C THR A 365 9.37 10.30 2.20
N VAL A 366 8.83 11.41 2.68
CA VAL A 366 8.37 12.51 1.81
C VAL A 366 9.52 13.08 1.00
N GLY A 367 10.66 13.36 1.64
CA GLY A 367 11.85 13.86 0.95
C GLY A 367 12.38 12.91 -0.12
N ALA A 368 12.48 11.62 0.21
CA ALA A 368 12.92 10.59 -0.73
C ALA A 368 11.95 10.46 -1.90
N PHE A 369 10.64 10.37 -1.63
CA PHE A 369 9.60 10.21 -2.65
C PHE A 369 9.63 11.33 -3.69
N LEU A 370 9.64 12.60 -3.23
CA LEU A 370 9.71 13.75 -4.14
C LEU A 370 11.01 13.76 -4.95
N THR A 371 12.15 13.41 -4.32
CA THR A 371 13.46 13.36 -5.01
C THR A 371 13.51 12.24 -6.05
N LEU A 372 12.80 11.15 -5.82
CA LEU A 372 12.66 10.02 -6.74
C LEU A 372 11.68 10.30 -7.89
N GLY A 373 11.11 11.51 -7.98
CA GLY A 373 10.16 11.91 -9.03
C GLY A 373 8.69 11.66 -8.67
N GLY A 374 8.39 11.40 -7.40
CA GLY A 374 7.03 11.38 -6.88
C GLY A 374 6.35 12.74 -6.94
N GLY A 375 5.04 12.76 -7.18
CA GLY A 375 4.26 13.98 -7.32
C GLY A 375 3.64 14.47 -6.01
N LYS A 376 2.89 13.61 -5.32
CA LYS A 376 2.17 13.97 -4.08
C LYS A 376 2.12 12.78 -3.10
N PRO A 377 2.60 12.96 -1.85
CA PRO A 377 2.40 12.00 -0.77
C PRO A 377 1.17 12.35 0.08
N TYR A 378 0.37 11.35 0.42
CA TYR A 378 -0.80 11.44 1.28
C TYR A 378 -0.52 10.61 2.54
N LEU A 379 -0.41 11.30 3.68
CA LEU A 379 -0.15 10.64 4.95
C LEU A 379 -1.44 9.99 5.45
N TYR A 380 -1.36 8.71 5.82
CA TYR A 380 -2.47 8.03 6.47
C TYR A 380 -2.77 8.63 7.84
N GLY A 381 -4.04 8.71 8.21
CA GLY A 381 -4.47 9.01 9.56
C GLY A 381 -4.63 10.48 9.93
N TYR A 382 -5.53 11.16 9.21
CA TYR A 382 -6.07 12.47 9.57
C TYR A 382 -7.03 12.42 10.76
N GLU A 383 -7.73 11.30 10.95
CA GLU A 383 -8.69 11.11 12.03
C GLU A 383 -7.97 10.72 13.32
N PRO A 384 -8.27 11.33 14.48
CA PRO A 384 -7.63 10.93 15.72
C PRO A 384 -8.10 9.55 16.16
N ASN A 385 -7.18 8.71 16.65
CA ASN A 385 -7.52 7.37 17.16
C ASN A 385 -6.82 7.08 18.51
N TYR A 386 -7.30 6.06 19.22
CA TYR A 386 -6.69 5.55 20.44
C TYR A 386 -5.41 4.75 20.13
N LEU A 387 -4.60 4.50 21.17
CA LEU A 387 -3.50 3.55 21.04
C LEU A 387 -4.03 2.12 20.92
N GLN A 388 -3.32 1.35 20.12
CA GLN A 388 -3.56 -0.06 19.83
C GLN A 388 -2.32 -0.88 20.19
N ASP A 389 -2.51 -2.17 20.41
CA ASP A 389 -1.46 -3.15 20.71
C ASP A 389 -1.74 -4.41 19.89
N GLU A 390 -1.53 -4.30 18.58
CA GLU A 390 -1.88 -5.33 17.61
C GLU A 390 -0.93 -6.52 17.71
N LEU A 391 0.37 -6.27 17.81
CA LEU A 391 1.42 -7.30 17.93
C LEU A 391 1.73 -7.74 19.37
N LYS A 392 1.01 -7.22 20.39
CA LYS A 392 1.17 -7.60 21.82
C LYS A 392 2.57 -7.33 22.39
N CYS A 393 3.28 -6.35 21.84
CA CYS A 393 4.66 -6.01 22.21
C CYS A 393 4.91 -4.50 22.31
N SER A 394 4.03 -3.68 21.75
CA SER A 394 4.27 -2.26 21.51
C SER A 394 2.93 -1.56 21.36
N TRP A 395 2.75 -0.45 22.09
CA TRP A 395 1.54 0.37 21.98
C TRP A 395 1.81 1.54 21.05
N GLY A 396 0.93 1.74 20.07
CA GLY A 396 1.05 2.82 19.08
C GLY A 396 -0.25 3.14 18.37
N ASN A 397 -0.17 3.97 17.35
CA ASN A 397 -1.28 4.38 16.50
C ASN A 397 -0.69 4.92 15.19
N LEU A 398 -1.39 4.74 14.07
CA LEU A 398 -0.97 5.20 12.75
C LEU A 398 -1.33 6.67 12.47
N MET A 399 -2.18 7.27 13.31
CA MET A 399 -2.67 8.64 13.13
C MET A 399 -1.68 9.69 13.64
N MET A 400 -1.67 10.89 13.05
CA MET A 400 -0.84 12.00 13.56
C MET A 400 -1.42 12.68 14.82
N LEU A 401 -2.69 12.41 15.13
CA LEU A 401 -3.41 12.86 16.30
C LEU A 401 -3.87 11.66 17.13
N GLN A 402 -3.67 11.70 18.44
CA GLN A 402 -4.08 10.64 19.34
C GLN A 402 -5.28 11.10 20.19
N LEU A 403 -6.33 10.27 20.25
CA LEU A 403 -7.43 10.44 21.20
C LEU A 403 -6.94 10.19 22.63
N ASN A 404 -7.28 11.12 23.52
CA ASN A 404 -6.90 11.03 24.92
C ASN A 404 -8.03 10.37 25.74
N ARG A 405 -7.72 9.27 26.45
CA ARG A 405 -8.72 8.55 27.26
C ARG A 405 -9.19 9.33 28.49
N LYS A 406 -8.50 10.41 28.86
CA LYS A 406 -8.75 11.22 30.07
C LYS A 406 -9.26 12.63 29.75
N SER A 407 -9.37 13.00 28.48
CA SER A 407 -9.75 14.36 28.06
C SER A 407 -10.27 14.36 26.62
N ASP A 408 -11.17 15.28 26.30
CA ASP A 408 -11.64 15.51 24.93
C ASP A 408 -10.59 16.21 24.03
N GLN A 409 -9.41 16.54 24.58
CA GLN A 409 -8.31 17.11 23.81
C GLN A 409 -7.47 16.02 23.16
N VAL A 410 -7.16 16.19 21.88
CA VAL A 410 -6.24 15.31 21.16
C VAL A 410 -4.78 15.63 21.49
N ASN A 411 -3.96 14.59 21.60
CA ASN A 411 -2.52 14.74 21.68
C ASN A 411 -1.94 14.87 20.27
N ARG A 412 -1.10 15.87 20.04
CA ARG A 412 -0.29 16.00 18.81
C ARG A 412 0.93 15.10 18.93
N LEU A 413 1.05 14.15 18.01
CA LEU A 413 2.20 13.24 17.97
C LEU A 413 3.38 13.87 17.21
N SER A 414 4.52 13.18 17.18
CA SER A 414 5.72 13.66 16.51
C SER A 414 5.48 13.94 15.02
N THR A 415 4.74 13.06 14.34
CA THR A 415 4.38 13.16 12.91
C THR A 415 3.57 14.41 12.60
N TYR A 416 2.73 14.90 13.52
CA TYR A 416 2.02 16.17 13.34
C TYR A 416 3.00 17.34 13.15
N TYR A 417 4.05 17.41 13.96
CA TYR A 417 5.05 18.47 13.84
C TYR A 417 5.98 18.27 12.64
N ALA A 418 6.28 17.03 12.27
CA ALA A 418 7.00 16.73 11.03
C ALA A 418 6.23 17.22 9.80
N ALA A 419 4.93 16.91 9.72
CA ALA A 419 4.06 17.38 8.64
C ALA A 419 4.01 18.91 8.59
N GLN A 420 3.94 19.61 9.74
CA GLN A 420 4.02 21.08 9.76
C GLN A 420 5.38 21.60 9.28
N LEU A 421 6.48 21.00 9.71
CA LEU A 421 7.82 21.40 9.32
C LEU A 421 8.04 21.20 7.80
N ILE A 422 7.55 20.10 7.24
CA ILE A 422 7.57 19.82 5.79
C ILE A 422 6.75 20.86 5.03
N THR A 423 5.47 21.03 5.39
CA THR A 423 4.49 21.78 4.60
C THR A 423 4.57 23.30 4.76
N LYS A 424 5.12 23.80 5.88
CA LYS A 424 5.18 25.24 6.19
C LYS A 424 6.59 25.82 6.15
N GLU A 425 7.60 25.01 6.47
CA GLU A 425 8.96 25.52 6.69
C GLU A 425 9.95 25.08 5.61
N TRP A 426 10.02 23.78 5.32
CA TRP A 426 10.84 23.27 4.23
C TRP A 426 10.25 23.68 2.89
N MET A 427 9.01 23.28 2.63
CA MET A 427 8.23 23.73 1.48
C MET A 427 7.55 25.06 1.81
N GLN A 428 7.35 25.88 0.78
CA GLN A 428 6.54 27.09 0.91
C GLN A 428 5.05 26.74 0.77
N PRO A 429 4.16 27.15 1.69
CA PRO A 429 2.74 26.82 1.66
C PRO A 429 1.97 27.73 0.67
N VAL A 430 2.32 27.67 -0.61
CA VAL A 430 1.68 28.43 -1.69
C VAL A 430 1.32 27.52 -2.85
N ASN A 431 0.36 27.95 -3.68
CA ASN A 431 -0.03 27.24 -4.89
C ASN A 431 0.90 27.59 -6.07
N GLU A 432 2.20 27.33 -5.90
CA GLU A 432 3.24 27.54 -6.90
C GLU A 432 4.22 26.37 -6.91
N SER A 433 4.82 26.10 -8.07
CA SER A 433 5.82 25.04 -8.23
C SER A 433 7.08 25.34 -7.42
N GLN A 434 7.60 24.30 -6.75
CA GLN A 434 8.87 24.34 -6.03
C GLN A 434 9.83 23.39 -6.75
N GLU A 435 11.07 23.80 -6.92
CA GLU A 435 12.06 23.01 -7.66
C GLU A 435 12.83 22.14 -6.66
N ILE A 436 12.79 20.81 -6.82
CA ILE A 436 13.57 19.89 -6.01
C ILE A 436 14.94 19.64 -6.65
N PHE A 437 16.00 19.61 -5.85
CA PHE A 437 17.37 19.44 -6.32
C PHE A 437 18.01 18.17 -5.74
N PRO A 438 18.79 17.42 -6.55
CA PRO A 438 19.53 16.27 -6.07
C PRO A 438 20.63 16.72 -5.09
N ILE A 439 20.90 15.89 -4.10
CA ILE A 439 21.95 16.12 -3.10
C ILE A 439 22.94 14.96 -3.11
N THR A 440 24.22 15.28 -2.97
CA THR A 440 25.27 14.31 -2.64
C THR A 440 25.72 14.53 -1.21
N ILE A 441 25.72 13.47 -0.38
CA ILE A 441 26.18 13.52 1.00
C ILE A 441 27.52 12.80 1.13
N HIS A 442 28.56 13.53 1.55
CA HIS A 442 29.86 12.95 1.88
C HIS A 442 30.00 12.82 3.40
N ALA A 443 29.82 11.61 3.92
CA ALA A 443 29.94 11.35 5.36
C ALA A 443 31.39 11.05 5.76
N THR A 444 31.93 11.83 6.71
CA THR A 444 33.20 11.58 7.39
C THR A 444 32.93 11.17 8.83
N ASN A 445 33.51 10.05 9.27
CA ASN A 445 33.48 9.70 10.69
C ASN A 445 34.63 10.43 11.40
N ASP A 446 34.34 11.58 12.00
CA ASP A 446 35.25 12.16 12.98
C ASP A 446 35.12 11.36 14.29
N GLY A 447 36.00 10.37 14.45
CA GLY A 447 36.35 9.90 15.78
C GLY A 447 37.13 10.99 16.50
N ALA A 448 37.15 10.99 17.84
CA ALA A 448 37.92 11.93 18.67
C ALA A 448 39.46 11.94 18.43
N HIS A 449 39.94 11.27 17.39
CA HIS A 449 41.28 11.38 16.83
C HIS A 449 41.13 11.62 15.32
N ARG A 450 41.64 12.79 14.87
CA ARG A 450 41.66 13.32 13.48
C ARG A 450 42.20 12.33 12.43
N VAL A 451 41.48 11.27 12.15
CA VAL A 451 41.73 10.34 11.04
C VAL A 451 40.41 10.21 10.28
N THR A 452 40.28 11.03 9.25
CA THR A 452 39.20 10.96 8.27
C THR A 452 39.27 9.63 7.53
N ARG A 453 38.40 8.68 7.89
CA ARG A 453 38.14 7.50 7.06
C ARG A 453 36.84 7.72 6.31
N ALA A 454 36.89 7.65 4.98
CA ALA A 454 35.68 7.60 4.17
C ALA A 454 34.84 6.39 4.61
N THR A 455 33.53 6.61 4.74
CA THR A 455 32.60 5.51 5.01
C THR A 455 32.57 4.55 3.82
N ASN A 456 32.37 3.25 4.08
CA ASN A 456 32.15 2.26 3.02
C ASN A 456 30.94 2.70 2.19
N PRO A 457 30.99 2.73 0.84
CA PRO A 457 29.84 3.07 -0.02
C PRO A 457 28.58 2.23 0.26
N LYS A 458 28.72 1.06 0.89
CA LYS A 458 27.60 0.21 1.32
C LYS A 458 27.00 0.57 2.69
N SER A 459 27.59 1.51 3.43
CA SER A 459 27.09 1.94 4.74
C SER A 459 25.93 2.92 4.55
N LEU A 460 24.74 2.56 5.05
CA LEU A 460 23.62 3.49 5.09
C LEU A 460 23.98 4.71 5.95
N THR A 461 23.75 5.90 5.43
CA THR A 461 24.08 7.16 6.12
C THR A 461 23.03 7.46 7.18
N ALA A 462 23.47 7.80 8.39
CA ALA A 462 22.57 8.23 9.46
C ALA A 462 21.96 9.61 9.21
N VAL A 463 22.52 10.39 8.28
CA VAL A 463 21.99 11.69 7.87
C VAL A 463 21.47 11.60 6.45
N THR A 464 20.23 12.04 6.24
CA THR A 464 19.64 12.30 4.92
C THR A 464 19.30 13.78 4.81
N ALA A 465 19.24 14.30 3.58
CA ALA A 465 18.89 15.69 3.34
C ALA A 465 18.19 15.86 1.98
N TYR A 466 17.32 16.86 1.89
CA TYR A 466 16.50 17.16 0.71
C TYR A 466 16.42 18.67 0.49
N ALA A 467 16.75 19.14 -0.73
CA ALA A 467 16.81 20.56 -1.05
C ALA A 467 15.68 20.96 -2.00
N VAL A 468 15.06 22.10 -1.68
CA VAL A 468 14.11 22.76 -2.57
C VAL A 468 14.51 24.21 -2.79
N ARG A 469 14.29 24.70 -4.00
CA ARG A 469 14.23 26.13 -4.29
C ARG A 469 12.77 26.56 -4.25
N ARG A 470 12.47 27.46 -3.31
CA ARG A 470 11.12 27.93 -3.03
C ARG A 470 10.70 29.03 -4.02
N PRO A 471 9.39 29.23 -4.22
CA PRO A 471 8.84 30.34 -5.02
C PRO A 471 9.33 31.73 -4.61
N ASP A 472 9.52 31.96 -3.30
CA ASP A 472 10.13 33.16 -2.70
C ASP A 472 11.63 33.35 -3.02
N LYS A 473 12.21 32.46 -3.84
CA LYS A 473 13.62 32.44 -4.28
C LYS A 473 14.63 32.06 -3.20
N GLN A 474 14.18 31.67 -2.01
CA GLN A 474 15.05 31.10 -1.00
C GLN A 474 15.34 29.63 -1.29
N TRP A 475 16.49 29.16 -0.82
CA TRP A 475 16.79 27.75 -0.72
C TRP A 475 16.36 27.23 0.64
N ALA A 476 15.75 26.06 0.67
CA ALA A 476 15.43 25.34 1.89
C ALA A 476 15.98 23.91 1.85
N LEU A 477 16.67 23.52 2.91
CA LEU A 477 17.23 22.19 3.11
C LEU A 477 16.55 21.53 4.31
N LEU A 478 15.86 20.42 4.09
CA LEU A 478 15.41 19.51 5.14
C LEU A 478 16.51 18.50 5.43
N ALA A 479 17.15 18.59 6.59
CA ALA A 479 18.17 17.66 7.05
C ALA A 479 17.64 16.81 8.21
N ILE A 480 17.92 15.51 8.18
CA ILE A 480 17.37 14.51 9.10
C ILE A 480 18.53 13.75 9.73
N ASN A 481 18.68 13.84 11.04
CA ASN A 481 19.65 13.01 11.77
C ASN A 481 18.94 11.81 12.42
N LYS A 482 19.15 10.64 11.83
CA LYS A 482 18.62 9.35 12.25
C LYS A 482 19.55 8.61 13.22
N ASN A 483 20.53 9.28 13.81
CA ASN A 483 21.32 8.72 14.90
C ASN A 483 20.65 9.02 16.26
N PRO A 484 20.35 8.01 17.09
CA PRO A 484 19.69 8.23 18.39
C PRO A 484 20.56 8.92 19.44
N LYS A 485 21.88 8.94 19.24
CA LYS A 485 22.85 9.31 20.30
C LYS A 485 23.85 10.38 19.90
N ARG A 486 24.11 10.57 18.61
CA ARG A 486 25.18 11.45 18.13
C ARG A 486 24.61 12.65 17.39
N THR A 487 25.06 13.83 17.80
CA THR A 487 24.93 15.05 17.00
C THR A 487 25.75 14.88 15.73
N ALA A 488 25.19 15.30 14.60
CA ALA A 488 25.92 15.44 13.34
C ALA A 488 26.22 16.93 13.09
N GLN A 489 27.28 17.19 12.34
CA GLN A 489 27.56 18.52 11.80
C GLN A 489 27.42 18.48 10.29
N LEU A 490 26.65 19.42 9.75
CA LEU A 490 26.35 19.51 8.33
C LEU A 490 26.98 20.76 7.74
N ASN A 491 27.89 20.57 6.80
CA ASN A 491 28.39 21.64 5.95
C ASN A 491 27.61 21.63 4.63
N VAL A 492 27.10 22.79 4.23
CA VAL A 492 26.24 22.91 3.04
C VAL A 492 26.92 23.75 1.97
N GLU A 493 27.02 23.19 0.78
CA GLU A 493 27.56 23.84 -0.41
C GLU A 493 26.59 23.61 -1.58
N PHE A 494 26.46 24.62 -2.44
CA PHE A 494 25.55 24.62 -3.59
C PHE A 494 26.39 24.60 -4.87
N ASP A 495 26.35 23.50 -5.61
CA ASP A 495 26.96 23.41 -6.93
C ASP A 495 25.98 23.98 -7.97
N LEU A 496 26.06 25.28 -8.20
CA LEU A 496 25.18 25.99 -9.13
C LEU A 496 25.80 26.04 -10.53
N PRO A 497 25.02 25.79 -11.60
CA PRO A 497 25.51 25.86 -12.97
C PRO A 497 26.19 27.20 -13.28
N GLY A 498 27.46 27.14 -13.71
CA GLY A 498 28.24 28.33 -14.08
C GLY A 498 29.03 28.98 -12.94
N ALA A 499 28.88 28.52 -11.69
CA ALA A 499 29.70 28.98 -10.57
C ALA A 499 31.12 28.41 -10.65
N LYS A 500 32.14 29.24 -10.37
CA LYS A 500 33.55 28.79 -10.32
C LYS A 500 33.92 28.04 -9.03
N GLN A 501 33.15 28.25 -7.98
CA GLN A 501 33.29 27.59 -6.67
C GLN A 501 31.89 27.30 -6.12
N PRO A 502 31.74 26.28 -5.26
CA PRO A 502 30.46 25.99 -4.63
C PRO A 502 29.95 27.22 -3.85
N ALA A 503 28.71 27.61 -4.10
CA ALA A 503 28.07 28.71 -3.42
C ALA A 503 27.65 28.28 -1.99
N ARG A 504 27.41 29.28 -1.13
CA ARG A 504 27.01 29.08 0.26
C ARG A 504 25.82 29.96 0.60
N PHE A 505 25.13 29.62 1.67
CA PHE A 505 24.16 30.53 2.26
C PHE A 505 24.82 31.86 2.63
N ILE A 506 24.13 32.96 2.35
CA ILE A 506 24.57 34.32 2.64
C ILE A 506 23.60 35.03 3.59
N GLY A 507 24.12 36.01 4.32
CA GLY A 507 23.33 36.79 5.27
C GLY A 507 22.84 35.93 6.44
N LYS A 508 21.55 36.04 6.75
CA LYS A 508 20.90 35.30 7.82
C LYS A 508 20.26 34.02 7.28
N VAL A 509 20.54 32.91 7.94
CA VAL A 509 19.95 31.60 7.68
C VAL A 509 19.02 31.25 8.83
N GLU A 510 17.77 30.98 8.52
CA GLU A 510 16.79 30.50 9.48
C GLU A 510 17.00 29.00 9.70
N LEU A 511 17.04 28.62 10.98
CA LEU A 511 17.11 27.25 11.44
C LEU A 511 15.80 26.93 12.17
N ILE A 512 15.06 25.96 11.65
CA ILE A 512 13.86 25.43 12.28
C ILE A 512 14.11 23.98 12.67
N GLN A 513 14.07 23.67 13.97
CA GLN A 513 14.52 22.38 14.48
C GLN A 513 13.46 21.68 15.34
N PHE A 514 13.27 20.39 15.09
CA PHE A 514 12.41 19.50 15.88
C PHE A 514 13.19 18.27 16.32
N SER A 515 13.21 17.99 17.62
CA SER A 515 14.02 16.92 18.20
C SER A 515 13.40 16.41 19.50
N ARG A 516 14.11 15.51 20.19
CA ARG A 516 13.80 15.12 21.56
C ARG A 516 13.67 16.31 22.52
N GLN A 517 14.23 17.49 22.24
CA GLN A 517 14.02 18.69 23.06
C GLN A 517 12.58 19.25 22.99
N GLN A 518 11.88 19.07 21.88
CA GLN A 518 10.50 19.52 21.64
C GLN A 518 9.49 18.40 21.85
N TYR A 519 9.91 17.13 21.77
CA TYR A 519 9.02 15.99 21.85
C TYR A 519 9.59 14.86 22.72
N ALA A 520 8.78 14.34 23.64
CA ALA A 520 9.14 13.19 24.44
C ALA A 520 7.90 12.32 24.71
N TRP A 521 8.00 11.05 24.35
CA TRP A 521 6.96 10.06 24.58
C TRP A 521 7.13 9.36 25.93
N HIS A 522 6.03 9.15 26.63
CA HIS A 522 5.95 8.25 27.79
C HIS A 522 5.16 7.00 27.42
N ALA A 523 5.84 5.86 27.42
CA ALA A 523 5.22 4.57 27.19
C ALA A 523 4.55 4.08 28.49
N ASP A 524 3.22 3.94 28.47
CA ASP A 524 2.40 3.48 29.61
C ASP A 524 1.21 2.63 29.11
N GLY A 525 1.51 1.66 28.25
CA GLY A 525 0.52 0.82 27.59
C GLY A 525 -0.58 1.64 26.90
N PRO A 526 -1.87 1.36 27.16
CA PRO A 526 -2.98 2.11 26.57
C PRO A 526 -3.08 3.57 27.03
N ASN A 527 -2.33 3.94 28.08
CA ASN A 527 -2.27 5.31 28.59
C ASN A 527 -1.03 6.06 28.08
N GLY A 528 -0.24 5.48 27.17
CA GLY A 528 0.92 6.16 26.58
C GLY A 528 0.53 7.52 25.98
N HIS A 529 1.38 8.53 26.17
CA HIS A 529 1.11 9.89 25.73
C HIS A 529 2.41 10.70 25.63
N PRO A 530 2.43 11.82 24.88
CA PRO A 530 3.57 12.72 24.93
C PRO A 530 3.58 13.47 26.27
N ILE A 531 4.69 13.36 27.02
CA ILE A 531 4.95 14.21 28.19
C ILE A 531 5.51 15.58 27.80
N ARG A 532 5.94 15.71 26.55
CA ARG A 532 6.31 16.97 25.91
C ARG A 532 5.91 16.90 24.44
N SER A 533 5.16 17.91 24.00
CA SER A 533 4.67 18.05 22.63
C SER A 533 4.64 19.54 22.30
N LEU A 534 5.76 20.07 21.81
CA LEU A 534 5.97 21.48 21.51
C LEU A 534 6.23 21.67 20.01
N PRO A 535 5.86 22.83 19.42
CA PRO A 535 6.26 23.18 18.07
C PRO A 535 7.79 23.17 17.87
N PRO A 536 8.27 23.04 16.61
CA PRO A 536 9.69 23.23 16.29
C PRO A 536 10.22 24.58 16.78
N THR A 537 11.50 24.62 17.16
CA THR A 537 12.18 25.85 17.59
C THR A 537 12.74 26.60 16.40
N HIS A 538 12.57 27.92 16.37
CA HIS A 538 13.10 28.81 15.33
C HIS A 538 14.23 29.67 15.89
N PHE A 539 15.33 29.74 15.15
CA PHE A 539 16.44 30.64 15.44
C PHE A 539 17.18 31.00 14.16
N THR A 540 18.14 31.92 14.25
CA THR A 540 18.85 32.44 13.08
C THR A 540 20.35 32.37 13.32
N HIS A 541 21.09 31.91 12.32
CA HIS A 541 22.53 31.97 12.29
C HIS A 541 23.00 32.93 11.19
N ASP A 542 24.18 33.53 11.38
CA ASP A 542 24.91 34.06 10.23
C ASP A 542 25.24 32.90 9.28
N GLY A 543 25.42 33.20 7.99
CA GLY A 543 25.90 32.25 6.97
C GLY A 543 27.18 31.57 7.43
N SER A 544 27.00 30.48 8.16
CA SER A 544 28.00 29.63 8.77
C SER A 544 28.28 28.47 7.82
N SER A 545 29.51 27.96 7.84
CA SER A 545 29.86 26.78 7.06
C SER A 545 29.30 25.49 7.65
N SER A 546 28.87 25.47 8.93
CA SER A 546 28.45 24.27 9.65
C SER A 546 27.20 24.49 10.49
N PHE A 547 26.29 23.51 10.45
CA PHE A 547 25.03 23.47 11.20
C PHE A 547 24.95 22.19 12.02
N GLU A 548 24.58 22.29 13.30
CA GLU A 548 24.42 21.11 14.16
C GLU A 548 23.05 20.46 13.95
N LEU A 549 23.05 19.14 13.85
CA LEU A 549 21.84 18.31 13.79
C LEU A 549 21.82 17.43 15.05
N PRO A 550 20.98 17.73 16.06
CA PRO A 550 20.90 16.92 17.27
C PRO A 550 20.58 15.44 16.98
N PRO A 551 20.82 14.52 17.92
CA PRO A 551 20.35 13.15 17.78
C PRO A 551 18.83 13.10 17.58
N TYR A 552 18.36 12.25 16.66
CA TYR A 552 16.94 12.14 16.30
C TYR A 552 16.26 13.50 16.12
N SER A 553 16.64 14.17 15.05
CA SER A 553 16.15 15.50 14.73
C SER A 553 15.80 15.71 13.26
N LEU A 554 14.88 16.64 13.05
CA LEU A 554 14.58 17.31 11.79
C LEU A 554 15.09 18.75 11.89
N THR A 555 15.82 19.21 10.90
CA THR A 555 16.30 20.60 10.81
C THR A 555 16.02 21.15 9.42
N VAL A 556 15.31 22.26 9.32
CA VAL A 556 15.19 23.06 8.09
C VAL A 556 16.19 24.21 8.15
N LEU A 557 17.03 24.30 7.13
CA LEU A 557 17.85 25.49 6.86
C LEU A 557 17.17 26.27 5.74
N ARG A 558 16.82 27.54 5.98
CA ARG A 558 16.19 28.40 4.97
C ARG A 558 16.97 29.70 4.81
N GLY A 559 17.34 30.04 3.58
CA GLY A 559 18.11 31.25 3.33
C GLY A 559 18.41 31.53 1.86
N ASN A 560 19.07 32.66 1.61
CA ASN A 560 19.52 33.05 0.28
C ASN A 560 20.89 32.45 -0.01
N VAL A 561 21.15 32.14 -1.28
CA VAL A 561 22.45 31.70 -1.78
C VAL A 561 22.95 32.76 -2.75
N ALA A 562 24.26 33.06 -2.71
CA ALA A 562 24.85 34.00 -3.67
C ALA A 562 24.71 33.44 -5.10
N ASN A 563 24.29 34.30 -6.03
CA ASN A 563 24.22 33.97 -7.46
C ASN A 563 25.60 33.73 -8.07
#